data_AF-A0AAP3MD96-F1
#
_entry.id   AF-A0AAP3MD96-F1
#
_cell.length_a   1.000
_cell.length_b   1.000
_cell.length_c   1.000
_cell.angle_alpha   90.00
_cell.angle_beta   90.00
_cell.angle_gamma   90.00
#
_symmetry.space_group_name_H-M   'P 1'
#
loop_
_entity.id
_entity.type
_entity.pdbx_description
1 polymer ?
#
loop_
_entity_poly.entity_id
_entity_poly.type
_entity_poly.pdbx_seq_one_letter_code
_entity_poly.pdbx_strand_id
1 'polypeptide(L)'
;EKSPIEMAVGDYLSRTPACRDNTIVIIHENKKREVANGLIRNALMKESTIGLENKEFPRLLSTNYTTAELYYCETYRDCLKKKEEYFLKKGEHYFKVVSVDEAAKVVVLNDTKGNKCLFVPEKENKDWKIELFQSMPGRVSVGEKIHFKKSDKTLGRFANERVQVT
;
A
#
# COMPACT_ATOMS: atom_id res chain seq x y z
N GLU A 1 10.77 -18.72 24.99
CA GLU A 1 10.46 -19.45 23.75
C GLU A 1 10.41 -18.48 22.58
N LYS A 2 10.77 -18.91 21.36
CA LYS A 2 10.64 -18.06 20.17
C LYS A 2 9.18 -17.98 19.75
N SER A 3 8.71 -16.80 19.35
CA SER A 3 7.39 -16.64 18.75
C SER A 3 7.30 -17.35 17.39
N PRO A 4 6.08 -17.71 16.91
CA PRO A 4 5.91 -18.30 15.59
C PRO A 4 6.49 -17.46 14.45
N ILE A 5 6.47 -16.12 14.57
CA ILE A 5 7.07 -15.21 13.60
C ILE A 5 8.59 -15.36 13.59
N GLU A 6 9.24 -15.36 14.76
CA GLU A 6 10.69 -15.52 14.87
C GLU A 6 11.15 -16.89 14.37
N MET A 7 10.34 -17.93 14.56
CA MET A 7 10.61 -19.26 14.00
C MET A 7 10.55 -19.26 12.47
N ALA A 8 9.50 -18.69 11.87
CA ALA A 8 9.36 -18.62 10.42
C ALA A 8 10.44 -17.75 9.77
N VAL A 9 10.76 -16.61 10.37
CA VAL A 9 11.85 -15.73 9.92
C VAL A 9 13.20 -16.43 10.04
N GLY A 10 13.45 -17.12 11.15
CA GLY A 10 14.67 -17.88 11.36
C GLY A 10 14.86 -19.02 10.35
N ASP A 11 13.80 -19.77 10.04
CA ASP A 11 13.85 -20.81 8.99
C ASP A 11 14.15 -20.22 7.61
N TYR A 12 13.51 -19.10 7.26
CA TYR A 12 13.78 -18.45 5.98
C TYR A 12 15.24 -17.98 5.89
N LEU A 13 15.76 -17.37 6.96
CA LEU A 13 17.13 -16.84 7.00
C LEU A 13 18.19 -17.92 7.13
N SER A 14 17.89 -19.13 7.61
CA SER A 14 18.88 -20.22 7.66
C SER A 14 19.16 -20.84 6.28
N ARG A 15 18.30 -20.57 5.30
CA ARG A 15 18.43 -21.10 3.92
C ARG A 15 19.51 -20.37 3.13
N THR A 16 20.10 -21.07 2.17
CA THR A 16 20.98 -20.47 1.16
C THR A 16 20.20 -19.51 0.25
N PRO A 17 20.86 -18.56 -0.45
CA PRO A 17 20.19 -17.65 -1.37
C PRO A 17 19.31 -18.36 -2.42
N ALA A 18 19.84 -19.41 -3.06
CA ALA A 18 19.08 -20.19 -4.06
C ALA A 18 17.84 -20.88 -3.47
N CYS A 19 17.92 -21.36 -2.23
CA CYS A 19 16.77 -21.94 -1.53
C CYS A 19 15.73 -20.85 -1.16
N ARG A 20 16.19 -19.67 -0.71
CA ARG A 20 15.31 -18.53 -0.40
C ARG A 20 14.51 -18.08 -1.62
N ASP A 21 15.11 -18.10 -2.81
CA ASP A 21 14.43 -17.75 -4.07
C ASP A 21 13.23 -18.63 -4.39
N ASN A 22 13.25 -19.88 -3.93
CA ASN A 22 12.19 -20.88 -4.10
C ASN A 22 11.34 -21.08 -2.83
N THR A 23 11.47 -20.20 -1.83
CA THR A 23 10.73 -20.29 -0.57
C THR A 23 9.70 -19.16 -0.47
N ILE A 24 8.51 -19.49 0.05
CA ILE A 24 7.45 -18.52 0.33
C ILE A 24 7.14 -18.56 1.83
N VAL A 25 7.13 -17.40 2.48
CA VAL A 25 6.69 -17.24 3.87
C VAL A 25 5.25 -16.69 3.86
N ILE A 26 4.30 -17.46 4.39
CA ILE A 26 2.88 -17.09 4.41
C ILE A 26 2.46 -16.68 5.81
N ILE A 27 2.12 -15.41 5.99
CA ILE A 27 1.54 -14.86 7.23
C ILE A 27 0.21 -14.21 6.88
N HIS A 28 -0.86 -14.64 7.53
CA HIS A 28 -2.22 -14.21 7.18
C HIS A 28 -2.52 -12.78 7.66
N GLU A 29 -2.08 -12.44 8.88
CA GLU A 29 -2.33 -11.13 9.46
C GLU A 29 -1.40 -10.06 8.88
N ASN A 30 -1.96 -8.98 8.35
CA ASN A 30 -1.19 -7.91 7.69
C ASN A 30 -0.15 -7.27 8.61
N LYS A 31 -0.50 -6.99 9.87
CA LYS A 31 0.41 -6.39 10.86
C LYS A 31 1.61 -7.31 11.14
N LYS A 32 1.36 -8.61 11.35
CA LYS A 32 2.42 -9.60 11.59
C LYS A 32 3.28 -9.82 10.35
N ARG A 33 2.69 -9.76 9.15
CA ARG A 33 3.44 -9.85 7.88
C ARG A 33 4.42 -8.69 7.72
N GLU A 34 4.01 -7.47 8.07
CA GLU A 34 4.91 -6.31 8.04
C GLU A 34 6.07 -6.46 9.04
N VAL A 35 5.81 -6.98 10.25
CA VAL A 35 6.86 -7.28 11.24
C VAL A 35 7.84 -8.32 10.69
N ALA A 36 7.36 -9.43 10.14
CA ALA A 36 8.22 -10.48 9.58
C ALA A 36 9.05 -9.98 8.40
N ASN A 37 8.43 -9.22 7.48
CA ASN A 37 9.13 -8.58 6.37
C ASN A 37 10.23 -7.65 6.87
N GLY A 38 9.96 -6.87 7.92
CA GLY A 38 10.96 -6.01 8.56
C GLY A 38 12.14 -6.79 9.14
N LEU A 39 11.88 -7.88 9.85
CA LEU A 39 12.94 -8.74 10.42
C LEU A 39 13.80 -9.39 9.32
N ILE A 40 13.16 -9.96 8.29
CA ILE A 40 13.86 -10.55 7.14
C ILE A 40 14.70 -9.50 6.44
N ARG A 41 14.12 -8.35 6.09
CA ARG A 41 14.82 -7.26 5.41
C ARG A 41 16.05 -6.81 6.20
N ASN A 42 15.90 -6.58 7.50
CA ASN A 42 17.00 -6.13 8.36
C ASN A 42 18.14 -7.17 8.40
N ALA A 43 17.83 -8.46 8.40
CA ALA A 43 18.85 -9.52 8.35
C ALA A 43 19.55 -9.57 6.98
N LEU A 44 18.79 -9.48 5.88
CA LEU A 44 19.36 -9.46 4.52
C LEU A 44 20.27 -8.26 4.27
N MET A 45 19.96 -7.09 4.86
CA MET A 45 20.84 -5.93 4.85
C MET A 45 22.14 -6.18 5.61
N LYS A 46 22.07 -6.79 6.80
CA LYS A 46 23.27 -7.14 7.59
C LYS A 46 24.16 -8.15 6.87
N GLU A 47 23.56 -9.09 6.14
CA GLU A 47 24.25 -10.05 5.27
C GLU A 47 24.73 -9.42 3.95
N SER A 48 24.47 -8.12 3.70
CA SER A 48 24.77 -7.43 2.44
C SER A 48 24.17 -8.10 1.19
N THR A 49 23.09 -8.87 1.35
CA THR A 49 22.34 -9.49 0.25
C THR A 49 21.46 -8.47 -0.47
N ILE A 50 21.02 -7.43 0.24
CA ILE A 50 20.37 -6.24 -0.32
C ILE A 50 21.12 -5.00 0.14
N GLY A 51 21.00 -3.91 -0.62
CA GLY A 51 21.67 -2.65 -0.35
C GLY A 51 21.30 -2.03 1.00
N LEU A 52 22.22 -1.26 1.58
CA LEU A 52 22.01 -0.55 2.85
C LEU A 52 21.24 0.76 2.67
N GLU A 53 21.32 1.37 1.48
CA GLU A 53 20.60 2.59 1.16
C GLU A 53 19.10 2.31 1.08
N ASN A 54 18.31 3.13 1.79
CA ASN A 54 16.85 3.03 1.81
C ASN A 54 16.26 4.24 1.10
N LYS A 55 15.64 4.01 -0.07
CA LYS A 55 14.84 5.03 -0.73
C LYS A 55 13.44 5.01 -0.15
N GLU A 56 13.03 6.13 0.44
CA GLU A 56 11.67 6.31 0.97
C GLU A 56 10.70 6.75 -0.12
N PHE A 57 9.47 6.26 -0.05
CA PHE A 57 8.39 6.62 -0.96
C PHE A 57 7.02 6.40 -0.32
N PRO A 58 5.98 7.14 -0.71
CA PRO A 58 4.62 6.86 -0.25
C PRO A 58 4.10 5.57 -0.90
N ARG A 59 3.61 4.64 -0.08
CA ARG A 59 2.98 3.39 -0.50
C ARG A 59 1.48 3.45 -0.20
N LEU A 60 0.68 3.19 -1.23
CA LEU A 60 -0.78 3.14 -1.10
C LEU A 60 -1.24 1.74 -0.67
N LEU A 61 -1.92 1.67 0.47
CA LEU A 61 -2.55 0.47 1.00
C LEU A 61 -4.06 0.55 0.82
N SER A 62 -4.67 -0.50 0.25
CA SER A 62 -6.13 -0.56 0.15
C SER A 62 -6.75 -0.47 1.55
N THR A 63 -7.78 0.36 1.67
CA THR A 63 -8.60 0.40 2.88
C THR A 63 -9.60 -0.76 2.89
N ASN A 64 -10.24 -0.99 4.04
CA ASN A 64 -11.27 -2.03 4.19
C ASN A 64 -12.68 -1.52 3.87
N TYR A 65 -12.82 -0.28 3.39
CA TYR A 65 -14.14 0.27 3.01
C TYR A 65 -14.65 -0.46 1.77
N THR A 66 -15.90 -0.88 1.83
CA THR A 66 -16.65 -1.41 0.69
C THR A 66 -16.91 -0.30 -0.33
N THR A 67 -17.14 -0.68 -1.58
CA THR A 67 -17.49 0.29 -2.63
C THR A 67 -18.75 1.08 -2.27
N ALA A 68 -19.73 0.48 -1.60
CA ALA A 68 -20.95 1.15 -1.16
C ALA A 68 -20.66 2.26 -0.14
N GLU A 69 -19.80 2.00 0.84
CA GLU A 69 -19.37 3.00 1.82
C GLU A 69 -18.70 4.22 1.15
N LEU A 70 -17.92 3.99 0.08
CA LEU A 70 -17.24 5.07 -0.63
C LEU A 70 -18.18 6.06 -1.35
N TYR A 71 -19.48 5.78 -1.44
CA TYR A 71 -20.51 6.72 -1.92
C TYR A 71 -21.13 7.59 -0.82
N TYR A 72 -20.64 7.50 0.42
CA TYR A 72 -21.07 8.35 1.54
C TYR A 72 -20.00 9.36 1.92
N CYS A 73 -20.41 10.60 2.18
CA CYS A 73 -19.50 11.69 2.57
C CYS A 73 -18.86 11.42 3.94
N GLU A 74 -19.61 10.76 4.82
CA GLU A 74 -19.25 10.34 6.16
C GLU A 74 -17.99 9.46 6.17
N THR A 75 -17.83 8.59 5.17
CA THR A 75 -16.66 7.71 5.05
C THR A 75 -15.36 8.50 4.92
N TYR A 76 -15.37 9.59 4.15
CA TYR A 76 -14.21 10.46 3.97
C TYR A 76 -13.96 11.33 5.20
N ARG A 77 -15.02 11.81 5.86
CA ARG A 77 -14.88 12.53 7.14
C ARG A 77 -14.23 11.63 8.19
N ASP A 78 -14.70 10.38 8.30
CA ASP A 78 -14.23 9.45 9.31
C ASP A 78 -12.81 8.94 9.03
N CYS A 79 -12.39 8.84 7.77
CA CYS A 79 -10.99 8.56 7.45
C CYS A 79 -10.07 9.74 7.82
N LEU A 80 -10.47 10.99 7.53
CA LEU A 80 -9.68 12.18 7.87
C LEU A 80 -9.50 12.38 9.37
N LYS A 81 -10.45 11.92 10.21
CA LYS A 81 -10.29 11.92 11.68
C LYS A 81 -9.07 11.13 12.17
N LYS A 82 -8.62 10.14 11.40
CA LYS A 82 -7.43 9.32 11.73
C LYS A 82 -6.12 10.09 11.54
N LYS A 83 -6.15 11.30 10.96
CA LYS A 83 -4.98 12.15 10.69
C LYS A 83 -3.90 11.48 9.84
N GLU A 84 -4.33 10.58 8.95
CA GLU A 84 -3.49 9.93 7.95
C GLU A 84 -3.82 10.49 6.57
N GLU A 85 -2.93 10.26 5.61
CA GLU A 85 -3.19 10.67 4.23
C GLU A 85 -3.97 9.60 3.48
N TYR A 86 -5.03 10.03 2.79
CA TYR A 86 -5.88 9.14 2.00
C TYR A 86 -5.92 9.58 0.53
N PHE A 87 -5.99 8.61 -0.37
CA PHE A 87 -6.04 8.80 -1.81
C PHE A 87 -7.21 8.03 -2.40
N LEU A 88 -8.08 8.74 -3.12
CA LEU A 88 -9.17 8.16 -3.89
C LEU A 88 -8.67 7.84 -5.29
N LYS A 89 -8.75 6.58 -5.73
CA LYS A 89 -8.67 6.21 -7.14
C LYS A 89 -10.05 6.26 -7.74
N LYS A 90 -10.17 6.92 -8.89
CA LYS A 90 -11.40 7.08 -9.66
C LYS A 90 -11.05 6.85 -11.13
N GLY A 91 -11.50 5.72 -11.69
CA GLY A 91 -10.97 5.24 -12.97
C GLY A 91 -9.47 4.97 -12.85
N GLU A 92 -8.66 5.61 -13.67
CA GLU A 92 -7.19 5.52 -13.63
C GLU A 92 -6.50 6.69 -12.91
N HIS A 93 -7.27 7.62 -12.37
CA HIS A 93 -6.73 8.82 -11.73
C HIS A 93 -6.73 8.70 -10.21
N TYR A 94 -5.71 9.25 -9.58
CA TYR A 94 -5.57 9.33 -8.13
C TYR A 94 -5.74 10.76 -7.67
N PHE A 95 -6.45 10.91 -6.55
CA PHE A 95 -6.73 12.19 -5.93
C PHE A 95 -6.48 12.12 -4.43
N LYS A 96 -5.75 13.08 -3.87
CA LYS A 96 -5.58 13.19 -2.42
C LYS A 96 -6.87 13.72 -1.79
N VAL A 97 -7.36 13.05 -0.74
CA VAL A 97 -8.51 13.52 0.05
C VAL A 97 -8.01 14.59 1.01
N VAL A 98 -8.59 15.80 0.95
CA VAL A 98 -8.11 16.98 1.69
C VAL A 98 -9.05 17.34 2.82
N SER A 99 -10.33 17.51 2.53
CA SER A 99 -11.33 17.89 3.53
C SER A 99 -12.73 17.46 3.09
N VAL A 100 -13.69 17.58 4.01
CA VAL A 100 -15.11 17.35 3.75
C VAL A 100 -15.88 18.61 4.17
N ASP A 101 -16.72 19.10 3.28
CA ASP A 101 -17.77 20.07 3.57
C ASP A 101 -19.07 19.30 3.85
N GLU A 102 -19.42 19.17 5.12
CA GLU A 102 -20.59 18.41 5.56
C GLU A 102 -21.91 19.09 5.19
N ALA A 103 -21.95 20.42 5.14
CA ALA A 103 -23.15 21.16 4.79
C ALA A 103 -23.49 20.98 3.30
N ALA A 104 -22.46 21.04 2.45
CA ALA A 104 -22.62 20.83 1.02
C ALA A 104 -22.59 19.34 0.60
N LYS A 105 -22.24 18.42 1.51
CA LYS A 105 -21.96 17.00 1.24
C LYS A 105 -20.88 16.79 0.16
N VAL A 106 -19.84 17.62 0.18
CA VAL A 106 -18.76 17.61 -0.81
C VAL A 106 -17.45 17.18 -0.16
N VAL A 107 -16.73 16.29 -0.82
CA VAL A 107 -15.34 15.96 -0.50
C VAL A 107 -14.43 16.82 -1.37
N VAL A 108 -13.52 17.54 -0.74
CA VAL A 108 -12.48 18.30 -1.42
C VAL A 108 -11.29 17.39 -1.66
N LEU A 109 -10.90 17.28 -2.93
CA LEU A 109 -9.79 16.49 -3.40
C LEU A 109 -8.71 17.37 -4.01
N ASN A 110 -7.48 16.87 -4.07
CA ASN A 110 -6.43 17.43 -4.93
C ASN A 110 -6.02 16.39 -5.99
N ASP A 111 -5.90 16.80 -7.25
CA ASP A 111 -5.29 15.97 -8.30
C ASP A 111 -3.77 15.81 -8.07
N THR A 112 -3.10 15.05 -8.95
CA THR A 112 -1.64 14.84 -8.89
C THR A 112 -0.81 16.11 -9.14
N LYS A 113 -1.42 17.18 -9.68
CA LYS A 113 -0.80 18.49 -9.90
C LYS A 113 -1.08 19.47 -8.74
N GLY A 114 -1.88 19.06 -7.75
CA GLY A 114 -2.29 19.89 -6.61
C GLY A 114 -3.50 20.78 -6.87
N ASN A 115 -4.19 20.64 -7.99
CA ASN A 115 -5.40 21.39 -8.27
C ASN A 115 -6.56 20.85 -7.43
N LYS A 116 -7.35 21.76 -6.87
CA LYS A 116 -8.56 21.40 -6.11
C LYS A 116 -9.62 20.84 -7.06
N CYS A 117 -10.22 19.72 -6.65
CA CYS A 117 -11.35 19.08 -7.32
C CYS A 117 -12.45 18.83 -6.30
N LEU A 118 -13.70 19.06 -6.68
CA LEU A 118 -14.85 18.73 -5.84
C LEU A 118 -15.38 17.36 -6.22
N PHE A 119 -15.65 16.54 -5.21
CA PHE A 119 -16.19 15.20 -5.37
C PHE A 119 -17.46 15.08 -4.53
N VAL A 120 -18.55 14.64 -5.16
CA VAL A 120 -19.84 14.44 -4.49
C VAL A 120 -20.12 12.95 -4.48
N PRO A 121 -19.78 12.21 -3.40
CA PRO A 121 -19.86 10.76 -3.36
C PRO A 121 -21.24 10.24 -3.79
N GLU A 122 -22.32 10.77 -3.21
CA GLU A 122 -23.69 10.30 -3.46
C GLU A 122 -24.16 10.47 -4.92
N LYS A 123 -23.54 11.38 -5.67
CA LYS A 123 -23.90 11.69 -7.07
C LYS A 123 -22.90 11.12 -8.08
N GLU A 124 -21.85 10.43 -7.60
CA GLU A 124 -20.82 9.91 -8.48
C GLU A 124 -21.36 8.76 -9.35
N ASN A 125 -20.86 8.66 -10.58
CA ASN A 125 -21.20 7.54 -11.45
C ASN A 125 -20.72 6.22 -10.85
N LYS A 126 -21.65 5.29 -10.59
CA LYS A 126 -21.35 3.97 -10.02
C LYS A 126 -20.52 3.06 -10.92
N ASP A 127 -20.47 3.35 -12.22
CA ASP A 127 -19.62 2.64 -13.17
C ASP A 127 -18.13 2.97 -12.98
N TRP A 128 -17.84 4.13 -12.40
CA TRP A 128 -16.48 4.51 -12.06
C TRP A 128 -16.10 3.76 -10.80
N LYS A 129 -15.35 2.67 -11.00
CA LYS A 129 -14.78 1.87 -9.91
C LYS A 129 -13.93 2.77 -9.01
N ILE A 130 -14.51 3.21 -7.90
CA ILE A 130 -13.83 4.02 -6.88
C ILE A 130 -13.20 3.14 -5.82
N GLU A 131 -12.01 3.50 -5.39
CA GLU A 131 -11.26 2.78 -4.37
C GLU A 131 -10.48 3.76 -3.50
N LEU A 132 -10.52 3.57 -2.18
CA LEU A 132 -9.82 4.42 -1.24
C LEU A 132 -8.57 3.73 -0.68
N PHE A 133 -7.47 4.46 -0.67
CA PHE A 133 -6.18 4.01 -0.18
C PHE A 133 -5.70 4.89 0.96
N GLN A 134 -5.02 4.27 1.92
CA GLN A 134 -4.23 4.94 2.93
C GLN A 134 -2.78 5.03 2.43
N SER A 135 -2.16 6.20 2.54
CA SER A 135 -0.72 6.37 2.29
C SER A 135 0.06 6.03 3.54
N MET A 136 1.06 5.18 3.38
CA MET A 136 2.00 4.80 4.43
C MET A 136 3.42 4.93 3.88
N PRO A 137 4.42 5.29 4.71
CA PRO A 137 5.79 5.28 4.27
C PRO A 137 6.21 3.86 3.86
N GLY A 138 6.84 3.77 2.71
CA GLY A 138 7.53 2.59 2.21
C GLY A 138 9.02 2.88 2.08
N ARG A 139 9.83 1.82 2.14
CA ARG A 139 11.27 1.88 1.90
C ARG A 139 11.67 0.76 0.96
N VAL A 140 12.64 1.02 0.09
CA VAL A 140 13.16 0.03 -0.86
C VAL A 140 14.66 0.18 -1.01
N SER A 141 15.34 -0.95 -1.22
CA SER A 141 16.79 -1.00 -1.42
C SER A 141 17.13 -1.83 -2.65
N VAL A 142 18.29 -1.57 -3.25
CA VAL A 142 18.82 -2.37 -4.37
C VAL A 142 18.90 -3.85 -3.96
N GLY A 143 18.52 -4.75 -4.87
CA GLY A 143 18.47 -6.20 -4.65
C GLY A 143 17.16 -6.69 -4.02
N GLU A 144 16.28 -5.80 -3.57
CA GLU A 144 15.04 -6.19 -2.92
C GLU A 144 13.99 -6.70 -3.92
N LYS A 145 13.24 -7.73 -3.49
CA LYS A 145 12.12 -8.28 -4.26
C LYS A 145 10.83 -7.61 -3.84
N ILE A 146 10.11 -7.05 -4.80
CA ILE A 146 8.81 -6.43 -4.62
C ILE A 146 7.77 -7.10 -5.51
N HIS A 147 6.50 -6.92 -5.18
CA HIS A 147 5.41 -7.31 -6.07
C HIS A 147 4.36 -6.20 -6.15
N PHE A 148 3.72 -6.07 -7.31
CA PHE A 148 2.63 -5.12 -7.47
C PHE A 148 1.33 -5.72 -6.92
N LYS A 149 0.60 -4.95 -6.12
CA LYS A 149 -0.74 -5.37 -5.65
C LYS A 149 -1.83 -5.16 -6.70
N LYS A 150 -1.59 -4.26 -7.65
CA LYS A 150 -2.52 -3.89 -8.71
C LYS A 150 -1.82 -3.79 -10.04
N SER A 151 -2.53 -4.16 -11.09
CA SER A 151 -2.08 -3.96 -12.45
C SER A 151 -2.24 -2.49 -12.84
N ASP A 152 -1.24 -1.96 -13.52
CA ASP A 152 -1.28 -0.67 -14.19
C ASP A 152 -0.84 -0.90 -15.64
N LYS A 153 -1.83 -0.96 -16.54
CA LYS A 153 -1.60 -1.24 -17.96
C LYS A 153 -0.81 -0.14 -18.64
N THR A 154 -0.92 1.10 -18.16
CA THR A 154 -0.23 2.25 -18.77
C THR A 154 1.28 2.18 -18.56
N LEU A 155 1.70 1.55 -17.46
CA LEU A 155 3.09 1.31 -17.11
C LEU A 155 3.57 -0.12 -17.41
N GLY A 156 2.72 -0.96 -18.03
CA GLY A 156 3.03 -2.36 -18.31
C GLY A 156 3.27 -3.20 -17.05
N ARG A 157 2.68 -2.83 -15.91
CA ARG A 157 2.85 -3.52 -14.62
C ARG A 157 1.66 -4.41 -14.33
N PHE A 158 1.90 -5.65 -13.91
CA PHE A 158 0.83 -6.61 -13.63
C PHE A 158 0.77 -6.98 -12.15
N ALA A 159 -0.45 -7.15 -11.61
CA ALA A 159 -0.64 -7.59 -10.24
C ALA A 159 0.03 -8.96 -10.01
N ASN A 160 0.63 -9.11 -8.84
CA ASN A 160 1.38 -10.30 -8.39
C ASN A 160 2.66 -10.62 -9.17
N GLU A 161 3.03 -9.78 -10.14
CA GLU A 161 4.34 -9.83 -10.78
C GLU A 161 5.43 -9.52 -9.75
N ARG A 162 6.47 -10.35 -9.72
CA ARG A 162 7.64 -10.15 -8.85
C ARG A 162 8.74 -9.48 -9.66
N VAL A 163 9.26 -8.39 -9.13
CA VAL A 163 10.41 -7.68 -9.72
C VAL A 163 11.48 -7.48 -8.67
N GLN A 164 12.72 -7.34 -9.12
CA GLN A 164 13.86 -7.03 -8.27
C GLN A 164 14.32 -5.60 -8.53
N VAL A 165 14.61 -4.88 -7.46
CA VAL A 165 15.09 -3.50 -7.52
C VAL A 165 16.56 -3.53 -7.93
N THR A 166 16.89 -2.74 -8.96
CA THR A 166 18.25 -2.60 -9.51
C THR A 166 18.86 -1.26 -9.14
#